data_AF-A0A4R1XXJ3-F1
#
_entry.id   AF-A0A4R1XXJ3-F1
#
_cell.length_a   1.000
_cell.length_b   1.000
_cell.length_c   1.000
_cell.angle_alpha   90.00
_cell.angle_beta   90.00
_cell.angle_gamma   90.00
#
_symmetry.space_group_name_H-M   'P 1'
#
loop_
_entity.id
_entity.type
_entity.pdbx_description
1 polymer ?
#
loop_
_entity_poly.entity_id
_entity_poly.type
_entity_poly.pdbx_seq_one_letter_code
_entity_poly.pdbx_strand_id
1 'polypeptide(L)'
;MPYVENAFIVIVGEILELASNGYLHGNIHRVNTPQTGLDRYSVAFFLTPNIFAGDIPLLNLKPALAELALGPDYDPLNPLYSNVGLNSLKGRLRSHPDVTERHYPQEYVQLKESKQSRADVAHA
;
A
#
# COMPACT_ATOMS: atom_id res chain seq x y z
N MET A 1 -3.20 12.69 7.62
CA MET A 1 -2.71 12.72 9.01
C MET A 1 -2.37 14.15 9.42
N PRO A 2 -3.03 14.68 10.48
CA PRO A 2 -2.75 16.02 10.99
C PRO A 2 -1.36 16.07 11.64
N TYR A 3 -0.79 17.27 11.76
CA TYR A 3 0.41 17.51 12.57
C TYR A 3 0.07 17.35 14.06
N VAL A 4 0.94 16.68 14.80
CA VAL A 4 0.85 16.57 16.26
C VAL A 4 2.23 16.91 16.80
N GLU A 5 2.28 17.88 17.71
CA GLU A 5 3.54 18.32 18.31
C GLU A 5 4.17 17.18 19.13
N ASN A 6 5.49 17.03 19.04
CA ASN A 6 6.27 15.97 19.69
C ASN A 6 5.83 14.53 19.35
N ALA A 7 5.21 14.32 18.19
CA ALA A 7 4.81 12.99 17.73
C ALA A 7 5.69 12.47 16.59
N PHE A 8 5.92 11.16 16.58
CA PHE A 8 6.47 10.42 15.44
C PHE A 8 5.35 9.63 14.77
N ILE A 9 5.15 9.86 13.47
CA ILE A 9 4.10 9.16 12.71
C ILE A 9 4.69 7.89 12.12
N VAL A 10 4.20 6.74 12.60
CA VAL A 10 4.51 5.43 12.03
C VAL A 10 3.37 5.04 11.10
N ILE A 11 3.69 4.74 9.85
CA ILE A 11 2.74 4.21 8.87
C ILE A 11 3.15 2.78 8.56
N VAL A 12 2.17 1.88 8.58
CA VAL A 12 2.36 0.48 8.17
C VAL A 12 1.88 0.30 6.74
N GLY A 13 2.59 -0.54 5.98
CA GLY A 13 2.25 -0.89 4.62
C GLY A 13 1.63 -2.29 4.51
N GLU A 14 1.15 -2.61 3.31
CA GLU A 14 0.44 -3.85 2.97
C GLU A 14 1.17 -5.14 3.40
N ILE A 15 2.51 -5.14 3.37
CA ILE A 15 3.29 -6.34 3.73
C ILE A 15 3.12 -6.69 5.21
N LEU A 16 3.10 -5.69 6.08
CA LEU A 16 2.94 -5.94 7.52
C LEU A 16 1.49 -6.28 7.86
N GLU A 17 0.54 -5.77 7.08
CA GLU A 17 -0.85 -6.21 7.15
C GLU A 17 -1.00 -7.70 6.83
N LEU A 18 -0.44 -8.15 5.71
CA LEU A 18 -0.39 -9.57 5.36
C LEU A 18 0.30 -10.41 6.44
N ALA A 19 1.48 -9.98 6.89
CA ALA A 19 2.24 -10.71 7.89
C ALA A 19 1.50 -10.81 9.23
N SER A 20 0.71 -9.79 9.59
CA SER A 20 -0.07 -9.77 10.83
C SER A 20 -1.47 -10.38 10.70
N ASN A 21 -1.80 -10.97 9.54
CA ASN A 21 -3.13 -11.48 9.23
C ASN A 21 -4.25 -10.41 9.42
N GLY A 22 -3.96 -9.16 9.08
CA GLY A 22 -4.91 -8.04 9.24
C GLY A 22 -5.08 -7.52 10.65
N TYR A 23 -4.22 -7.86 11.61
CA TYR A 23 -4.20 -7.15 12.89
C TYR A 23 -3.72 -5.70 12.71
N LEU A 24 -2.73 -5.50 11.85
CA LEU A 24 -2.29 -4.18 11.39
C LEU A 24 -2.88 -3.94 9.99
N HIS A 25 -3.33 -2.72 9.72
CA HIS A 25 -3.89 -2.35 8.41
C HIS A 25 -3.03 -1.32 7.70
N GLY A 26 -2.71 -1.59 6.44
CA GLY A 26 -2.00 -0.69 5.57
C GLY A 26 -2.78 0.61 5.36
N ASN A 27 -2.12 1.75 5.56
CA ASN A 27 -2.78 3.02 5.31
C ASN A 27 -2.66 3.46 3.85
N ILE A 28 -3.70 4.10 3.33
CA ILE A 28 -3.60 4.80 2.04
C ILE A 28 -2.76 6.07 2.22
N HIS A 29 -1.64 6.12 1.49
CA HIS A 29 -0.79 7.30 1.46
C HIS A 29 -1.45 8.41 0.62
N ARG A 30 -2.01 9.42 1.30
CA ARG A 30 -2.52 10.64 0.67
C ARG A 30 -1.87 11.88 1.28
N VAL A 31 -1.27 12.71 0.43
CA VAL A 31 -0.77 14.03 0.80
C VAL A 31 -1.83 15.06 0.44
N ASN A 32 -2.25 15.85 1.41
CA ASN A 32 -3.09 17.02 1.17
C ASN A 32 -2.18 18.25 1.16
N THR A 33 -2.23 19.02 0.07
CA THR A 33 -1.52 20.29 -0.03
C THR A 33 -2.00 21.23 1.08
N PRO A 34 -1.09 21.89 1.82
CA PRO A 34 -1.46 22.93 2.77
C PRO A 34 -2.27 24.05 2.10
N GLN A 35 -3.02 24.83 2.89
CA GLN A 35 -3.62 26.05 2.38
C GLN A 35 -2.54 27.00 1.87
N THR A 36 -2.87 27.79 0.86
CA THR A 36 -1.95 28.78 0.26
C THR A 36 -1.31 29.65 1.34
N GLY A 37 0.02 29.77 1.33
CA GLY A 37 0.79 30.55 2.29
C GLY A 37 1.21 29.79 3.55
N LEU A 38 0.86 28.51 3.69
CA LEU A 38 1.36 27.63 4.75
C LEU A 38 2.32 26.59 4.18
N ASP A 39 3.48 26.43 4.81
CA ASP A 39 4.42 25.36 4.51
C ASP A 39 4.33 24.25 5.55
N ARG A 40 4.41 23.01 5.09
CA ARG A 40 4.56 21.83 5.95
C ARG A 40 5.78 21.05 5.49
N TYR A 41 6.80 21.01 6.33
CA TYR A 41 7.97 20.16 6.10
C TYR A 41 7.75 18.80 6.76
N SER A 42 8.18 17.75 6.08
CA SER A 42 8.15 16.38 6.62
C SER A 42 9.33 15.61 6.03
N VAL A 43 10.07 14.93 6.89
CA VAL A 43 11.17 14.05 6.48
C VAL A 43 10.66 12.62 6.58
N ALA A 44 10.50 11.97 5.42
CA ALA A 44 10.00 10.61 5.36
C ALA A 44 11.16 9.62 5.33
N PHE A 45 11.02 8.53 6.11
CA PHE A 45 11.89 7.37 6.05
C PHE A 45 11.04 6.14 5.71
N PHE A 46 11.53 5.30 4.80
CA PHE A 46 10.84 4.11 4.35
C PHE A 46 11.71 2.89 4.60
N LEU A 47 11.15 1.91 5.31
CA LEU A 47 11.74 0.59 5.46
C LEU A 47 10.94 -0.40 4.60
N THR A 48 11.62 -1.06 3.66
CA THR A 48 11.02 -2.08 2.80
C THR A 48 11.73 -3.42 3.01
N PRO A 49 11.02 -4.55 2.99
CA PRO A 49 11.66 -5.86 3.00
C PRO A 49 12.50 -6.08 1.74
N ASN A 50 13.43 -7.03 1.84
CA ASN A 50 14.20 -7.49 0.69
C ASN A 50 13.26 -8.08 -0.36
N ILE A 51 13.34 -7.62 -1.60
CA ILE A 51 12.50 -8.09 -2.72
C ILE A 51 12.72 -9.57 -3.06
N PHE A 52 13.85 -10.14 -2.63
CA PHE A 52 14.19 -11.56 -2.79
C PHE A 52 13.81 -12.41 -1.57
N ALA A 53 13.12 -11.86 -0.57
CA ALA A 53 12.72 -12.60 0.62
C ALA A 53 11.69 -13.72 0.33
N GLY A 54 11.04 -13.70 -0.84
CA GLY A 54 10.03 -14.67 -1.23
C GLY A 54 8.68 -14.37 -0.60
N ASP A 55 8.07 -15.39 -0.03
CA ASP A 55 6.73 -15.29 0.56
C ASP A 55 6.75 -14.64 1.95
N ILE A 56 5.74 -13.83 2.21
CA ILE A 56 5.55 -13.08 3.45
C ILE A 56 5.13 -14.07 4.53
N PRO A 57 5.91 -14.22 5.62
CA PRO A 57 5.55 -15.12 6.71
C PRO A 57 4.43 -14.51 7.55
N LEU A 58 3.57 -15.37 8.11
CA LEU A 58 2.68 -14.97 9.18
C LEU A 58 3.47 -14.79 10.49
N LEU A 59 3.22 -13.68 11.16
CA LEU A 59 3.75 -13.39 12.48
C LEU A 59 3.03 -14.23 13.52
N ASN A 60 3.79 -14.79 14.45
CA ASN A 60 3.22 -15.46 15.61
C ASN A 60 2.77 -14.41 16.63
N LEU A 61 1.53 -13.92 16.47
CA LEU A 61 0.93 -12.94 17.35
C LEU A 61 0.55 -13.57 18.70
N LYS A 62 0.60 -12.78 19.78
CA LYS A 62 0.05 -13.19 21.07
C LYS A 62 -1.46 -13.46 20.92
N PRO A 63 -2.06 -14.40 21.67
CA PRO A 63 -3.48 -14.76 21.51
C PRO A 63 -4.44 -13.57 21.48
N ALA A 64 -4.30 -12.64 22.44
CA ALA A 64 -5.13 -11.44 22.51
C ALA A 64 -5.03 -10.52 21.28
N LEU A 65 -3.93 -10.56 20.52
CA LEU A 65 -3.78 -9.81 19.27
C LEU A 65 -4.27 -10.60 18.07
N ALA A 66 -4.06 -11.93 18.07
CA ALA A 66 -4.54 -12.82 17.03
C ALA A 66 -6.08 -12.83 16.95
N GLU A 67 -6.77 -12.72 18.09
CA GLU A 67 -8.23 -12.58 18.14
C GLU A 67 -8.75 -11.31 17.44
N LEU A 68 -7.91 -10.29 17.32
CA LEU A 68 -8.22 -9.02 16.66
C LEU A 68 -7.82 -9.02 15.17
N ALA A 69 -7.17 -10.07 14.69
CA ALA A 69 -6.71 -10.19 13.31
C ALA A 69 -7.87 -10.66 12.41
N LEU A 70 -8.53 -9.72 11.74
CA LEU A 70 -9.75 -9.98 10.94
C LEU A 70 -9.45 -10.43 9.50
N GLY A 71 -8.19 -10.64 9.17
CA GLY A 71 -7.72 -10.85 7.80
C GLY A 71 -7.39 -9.53 7.11
N PRO A 72 -6.53 -9.57 6.09
CA PRO A 72 -6.15 -8.39 5.33
C PRO A 72 -7.33 -7.85 4.51
N ASP A 73 -7.33 -6.54 4.24
CA ASP A 73 -8.33 -5.94 3.37
C ASP A 73 -8.26 -6.55 1.96
N TYR A 74 -9.44 -6.88 1.42
CA TYR A 74 -9.58 -7.38 0.06
C TYR A 74 -10.13 -6.30 -0.86
N ASP A 75 -9.24 -5.69 -1.64
CA ASP A 75 -9.59 -4.85 -2.78
C ASP A 75 -9.27 -5.61 -4.08
N PRO A 76 -10.30 -6.01 -4.87
CA PRO A 76 -10.09 -6.67 -6.17
C PRO A 76 -9.20 -5.87 -7.13
N LEU A 77 -9.19 -4.54 -7.00
CA LEU A 77 -8.40 -3.63 -7.82
C LEU A 77 -7.01 -3.35 -7.22
N ASN A 78 -6.75 -3.86 -6.03
CA ASN A 78 -5.45 -3.84 -5.37
C ASN A 78 -5.18 -5.19 -4.68
N PRO A 79 -5.00 -6.27 -5.46
CA PRO A 79 -4.74 -7.58 -4.89
C PRO A 79 -3.45 -7.53 -4.05
N LEU A 80 -3.53 -8.10 -2.85
CA LEU A 80 -2.39 -8.29 -1.98
C LEU A 80 -1.78 -9.66 -2.28
N TYR A 81 -0.55 -9.68 -2.77
CA TYR A 81 0.15 -10.93 -3.09
C TYR A 81 0.83 -11.49 -1.83
N SER A 82 1.00 -12.79 -1.69
CA SER A 82 1.81 -13.35 -0.60
C SER A 82 3.30 -13.10 -0.80
N ASN A 83 3.76 -12.84 -2.04
CA ASN A 83 5.17 -12.67 -2.35
C ASN A 83 5.61 -11.20 -2.30
N VAL A 84 6.75 -10.94 -1.66
CA VAL A 84 7.30 -9.58 -1.49
C VAL A 84 7.66 -8.93 -2.83
N GLY A 85 8.31 -9.69 -3.72
CA GLY A 85 8.74 -9.20 -5.03
C GLY A 85 7.55 -8.82 -5.91
N LEU A 86 6.51 -9.65 -5.92
CA LEU A 86 5.28 -9.37 -6.67
C LEU A 86 4.54 -8.13 -6.15
N ASN A 87 4.40 -7.95 -4.83
CA ASN A 87 3.82 -6.71 -4.29
C ASN A 87 4.66 -5.47 -4.64
N SER A 88 5.98 -5.60 -4.58
CA SER A 88 6.89 -4.51 -4.92
C SER A 88 6.74 -4.11 -6.38
N LEU A 89 6.66 -5.10 -7.29
CA LEU A 89 6.44 -4.87 -8.72
C LEU A 89 5.05 -4.24 -8.97
N LYS A 90 3.98 -4.79 -8.39
CA LYS A 90 2.61 -4.22 -8.43
C LYS A 90 2.63 -2.73 -8.08
N GLY A 91 3.30 -2.37 -6.98
CA GLY A 91 3.42 -0.97 -6.56
C GLY A 91 4.16 -0.10 -7.59
N ARG A 92 5.25 -0.58 -8.17
CA ARG A 92 6.01 0.17 -9.19
C ARG A 92 5.22 0.37 -10.47
N LEU A 93 4.54 -0.66 -10.96
CA LEU A 93 3.71 -0.62 -12.16
C LEU A 93 2.59 0.43 -12.03
N ARG A 94 2.00 0.56 -10.84
CA ARG A 94 0.93 1.54 -10.58
C ARG A 94 1.42 2.97 -10.45
N SER A 95 2.58 3.17 -9.82
CA SER A 95 3.09 4.51 -9.50
C SER A 95 3.83 5.19 -10.65
N HIS A 96 4.32 4.45 -11.65
CA HIS A 96 5.08 5.00 -12.79
C HIS A 96 4.46 4.51 -14.11
N PRO A 97 3.28 5.05 -14.50
CA PRO A 97 2.53 4.55 -15.64
C PRO A 97 3.27 4.69 -16.98
N ASP A 98 4.09 5.73 -17.13
CA ASP A 98 4.92 5.97 -18.32
C ASP A 98 6.04 4.93 -18.48
N VAL A 99 6.72 4.58 -17.39
CA VAL A 99 7.71 3.50 -17.35
C VAL A 99 7.04 2.15 -17.62
N THR A 100 5.86 1.95 -17.05
CA THR A 100 5.06 0.74 -17.20
C THR A 100 4.60 0.55 -18.64
N GLU A 101 4.09 1.59 -19.30
CA GLU A 101 3.70 1.56 -20.72
C GLU A 101 4.87 1.14 -21.61
N ARG A 102 6.07 1.66 -21.34
CA ARG A 102 7.26 1.38 -22.17
C ARG A 102 7.83 -0.02 -21.97
N HIS A 103 7.87 -0.52 -20.74
CA HIS A 103 8.63 -1.72 -20.38
C HIS A 103 7.76 -2.93 -20.00
N TYR A 104 6.50 -2.71 -19.66
CA TYR A 104 5.52 -3.71 -19.22
C TYR A 104 4.16 -3.46 -19.89
N PRO A 105 4.09 -3.47 -21.24
CA PRO A 105 2.93 -3.01 -21.98
C PRO A 105 1.68 -3.86 -21.73
N GLN A 106 1.82 -5.15 -21.40
CA GLN A 106 0.68 -6.03 -21.11
C GLN A 106 0.04 -5.65 -19.77
N GLU A 107 0.87 -5.47 -18.74
CA GLU A 107 0.44 -5.03 -17.42
C GLU A 107 -0.14 -3.61 -17.47
N TYR A 108 0.40 -2.73 -18.32
CA TYR A 108 -0.14 -1.39 -18.52
C TYR A 108 -1.58 -1.39 -19.04
N VAL A 109 -1.91 -2.28 -19.99
CA VAL A 109 -3.28 -2.44 -20.51
C VAL A 109 -4.22 -2.87 -19.39
N GLN A 110 -3.84 -3.89 -18.61
CA GLN A 110 -4.62 -4.36 -17.45
C GLN A 110 -4.83 -3.27 -16.39
N LEU A 111 -3.81 -2.44 -16.15
CA LEU A 111 -3.90 -1.30 -15.23
C LEU A 111 -4.85 -0.20 -15.74
N LYS A 112 -4.95 0.01 -17.05
CA LYS A 112 -5.93 0.94 -17.63
C LYS A 112 -7.35 0.43 -17.48
N GLU A 113 -7.60 -0.84 -17.79
CA GLU A 113 -8.92 -1.47 -17.66
C GLU A 113 -9.42 -1.43 -16.21
N SER A 114 -8.54 -1.74 -15.24
CA SER A 114 -8.87 -1.67 -13.81
C SER A 114 -9.10 -0.25 -13.29
N LYS A 115 -8.45 0.77 -13.87
CA LYS A 115 -8.73 2.18 -13.52
C LYS A 115 -10.06 2.65 -14.09
N GLN A 116 -10.42 2.22 -15.30
CA GLN A 116 -11.69 2.57 -15.93
C GLN A 116 -12.87 2.02 -15.10
N SER A 117 -12.81 0.74 -14.70
CA SER A 117 -13.84 0.15 -13.84
C SER A 117 -13.99 0.87 -12.50
N ARG A 118 -12.90 1.37 -11.91
CA ARG A 118 -12.94 2.17 -10.68
C ARG A 118 -13.67 3.50 -10.85
N ALA A 119 -13.50 4.17 -12.00
CA ALA A 119 -14.21 5.41 -12.29
C ALA A 119 -15.71 5.15 -12.48
N ASP A 120 -16.06 4.07 -13.18
CA ASP A 120 -17.46 3.72 -13.45
C ASP A 120 -18.24 3.38 -12.17
N VAL A 121 -17.61 2.67 -11.20
CA VAL A 121 -18.21 2.37 -9.89
C VAL A 121 -18.33 3.61 -9.00
N ALA A 122 -17.39 4.56 -9.07
CA ALA A 122 -17.43 5.77 -8.25
C ALA A 122 -18.46 6.83 -8.73
N HIS A 123 -19.02 6.65 -9.93
CA HIS A 123 -19.99 7.54 -10.55
C HIS A 123 -21.42 6.95 -10.65
N ALA A 124 -21.64 5.74 -10.12
CA ALA A 124 -22.95 5.10 -9.97
C ALA A 124 -23.50 5.32 -8.55
#